data_AF-A0A2E8UGV4-F1
#
_entry.id   AF-A0A2E8UGV4-F1
#
_cell.length_a   1.000
_cell.length_b   1.000
_cell.length_c   1.000
_cell.angle_alpha   90.00
_cell.angle_beta   90.00
_cell.angle_gamma   90.00
#
_symmetry.space_group_name_H-M   'P 1'
#
loop_
_entity.id
_entity.type
_entity.pdbx_description
1 polymer ?
#
loop_
_entity_poly.entity_id
_entity_poly.type
_entity_poly.pdbx_seq_one_letter_code
_entity_poly.pdbx_strand_id
1 'polypeptide(L)'
;MKRRFRIETGRYGGEIVCGTVSKEFVQYWKDKEESQLSEHLYNLTWGDSEYVDSDSPPTPHEEWSEISDICQTYGAYSDGGFYITEISSEDDWDDIGEEIFADGHLLYQRVGVPFMFAEIEDAAYLEWGEDDLHPILIFHPVEKGRLNAWIFETDGEDFNPLKLVFSTADTPLATVIENVWYDQKLLEATGDCDTVGGKGNYVQVGWIHKPLVEDWEDPASLDLSAEWQELNAYLESLN
;
A
#
# COMPACT_ATOMS: atom_id res chain seq x y z
N MET A 1 8.33 -35.65 2.02
CA MET A 1 9.43 -34.86 1.42
C MET A 1 8.98 -33.43 1.53
N LYS A 2 9.85 -32.51 1.99
CA LYS A 2 9.46 -31.10 2.06
C LYS A 2 9.09 -30.58 0.68
N ARG A 3 8.07 -29.72 0.62
CA ARG A 3 7.64 -29.02 -0.58
C ARG A 3 7.76 -27.53 -0.34
N ARG A 4 8.06 -26.78 -1.38
CA ARG A 4 8.31 -25.34 -1.30
C ARG A 4 7.41 -24.62 -2.26
N PHE A 5 6.84 -23.52 -1.81
CA PHE A 5 5.90 -22.74 -2.58
C PHE A 5 6.34 -21.28 -2.60
N ARG A 6 6.19 -20.64 -3.76
CA ARG A 6 6.30 -19.19 -3.92
C ARG A 6 4.90 -18.61 -4.03
N ILE A 7 4.63 -17.56 -3.28
CA ILE A 7 3.42 -16.73 -3.36
C ILE A 7 3.81 -15.44 -4.08
N GLU A 8 3.10 -15.12 -5.15
CA GLU A 8 3.15 -13.83 -5.85
C GLU A 8 1.77 -13.16 -5.72
N THR A 9 1.72 -11.83 -5.82
CA THR A 9 0.46 -11.06 -5.77
C THR A 9 -0.06 -10.72 -7.17
N GLY A 10 -1.23 -10.07 -7.22
CA GLY A 10 -1.70 -9.31 -8.37
C GLY A 10 -0.61 -8.44 -9.02
N ARG A 11 -0.75 -8.19 -10.33
CA ARG A 11 0.32 -7.56 -11.14
C ARG A 11 0.37 -6.03 -11.09
N TYR A 12 -0.45 -5.40 -10.26
CA TYR A 12 -0.59 -3.94 -10.19
C TYR A 12 -0.59 -3.49 -8.72
N GLY A 13 -0.04 -2.30 -8.50
CA GLY A 13 0.16 -1.69 -7.20
C GLY A 13 1.29 -0.67 -7.32
N GLY A 14 2.03 -0.45 -6.25
CA GLY A 14 3.17 0.46 -6.23
C GLY A 14 3.35 1.12 -4.86
N GLU A 15 4.18 2.15 -4.85
CA GLU A 15 4.44 2.94 -3.65
C GLU A 15 3.29 3.90 -3.37
N ILE A 16 2.97 4.13 -2.10
CA ILE A 16 2.07 5.19 -1.67
C ILE A 16 2.84 6.01 -0.65
N VAL A 17 3.00 7.30 -0.95
CA VAL A 17 3.71 8.26 -0.12
C VAL A 17 2.73 9.34 0.29
N CYS A 18 2.66 9.62 1.59
CA CYS A 18 1.87 10.69 2.15
C CYS A 18 2.71 11.49 3.14
N GLY A 19 2.62 12.81 3.04
CA GLY A 19 3.35 13.69 3.92
C GLY A 19 2.80 15.10 3.97
N THR A 20 3.42 15.87 4.85
CA THR A 20 3.03 17.24 5.18
C THR A 20 3.36 18.21 4.06
N VAL A 21 2.41 19.08 3.71
CA VAL A 21 2.65 20.24 2.84
C VAL A 21 2.14 21.52 3.51
N SER A 22 2.28 22.69 2.87
CA SER A 22 1.72 23.92 3.42
C SER A 22 0.22 24.03 3.16
N LYS A 23 -0.51 24.78 4.00
CA LYS A 23 -1.91 25.13 3.76
C LYS A 23 -2.07 25.85 2.42
N GLU A 24 -1.12 26.73 2.08
CA GLU A 24 -1.10 27.44 0.80
C GLU A 24 -1.01 26.47 -0.38
N PHE A 25 -0.21 25.39 -0.27
CA PHE A 25 -0.11 24.36 -1.30
C PHE A 25 -1.44 23.65 -1.54
N VAL A 26 -2.11 23.20 -0.47
CA VAL A 26 -3.44 22.58 -0.56
C VAL A 26 -4.44 23.54 -1.21
N GLN A 27 -4.48 24.79 -0.76
CA GLN A 27 -5.41 25.80 -1.30
C GLN A 27 -5.13 26.13 -2.77
N TYR A 28 -3.88 26.09 -3.21
CA TYR A 28 -3.51 26.35 -4.60
C TYR A 28 -3.93 25.21 -5.54
N TRP A 29 -3.77 23.95 -5.10
CA TRP A 29 -3.97 22.77 -5.93
C TRP A 29 -5.36 22.16 -5.85
N LYS A 30 -6.16 22.42 -4.80
CA LYS A 30 -7.45 21.75 -4.59
C LYS A 30 -8.47 21.92 -5.72
N ASP A 31 -8.44 23.04 -6.44
CA ASP A 31 -9.39 23.36 -7.52
C ASP A 31 -8.79 23.10 -8.93
N LYS A 32 -7.59 22.53 -9.00
CA LYS A 32 -6.87 22.23 -10.25
C LYS A 32 -7.03 20.75 -10.61
N GLU A 33 -6.77 20.43 -11.88
CA GLU A 33 -6.83 19.04 -12.34
C GLU A 33 -5.68 18.22 -11.75
N GLU A 34 -5.97 16.99 -11.31
CA GLU A 34 -4.98 16.05 -10.75
C GLU A 34 -3.76 15.88 -11.66
N SER A 35 -3.98 15.84 -12.98
CA SER A 35 -2.91 15.68 -13.97
C SER A 35 -1.90 16.84 -13.96
N GLN A 36 -2.34 18.06 -13.62
CA GLN A 36 -1.46 19.23 -13.51
C GLN A 36 -0.57 19.12 -12.27
N LEU A 37 -1.14 18.69 -11.15
CA LEU A 37 -0.38 18.45 -9.92
C LEU A 37 0.61 17.30 -10.11
N SER A 38 0.18 16.21 -10.73
CA SER A 38 1.04 15.06 -11.02
C SER A 38 2.21 15.45 -11.93
N GLU A 39 1.95 16.20 -13.00
CA GLU A 39 2.99 16.69 -13.90
C GLU A 39 3.95 17.63 -13.18
N HIS A 40 3.45 18.58 -12.38
CA HIS A 40 4.29 19.49 -11.59
C HIS A 40 5.25 18.73 -10.66
N LEU A 41 4.73 17.79 -9.86
CA LEU A 41 5.54 17.02 -8.89
C LEU A 41 6.53 16.08 -9.58
N TYR A 42 6.10 15.40 -10.64
CA TYR A 42 6.99 14.50 -11.38
C TYR A 42 8.17 15.27 -11.98
N ASN A 43 7.91 16.41 -12.62
CA ASN A 43 8.95 17.21 -13.23
C ASN A 43 9.82 17.96 -12.21
N LEU A 44 9.27 18.26 -11.01
CA LEU A 44 10.06 18.76 -9.89
C LEU A 44 11.12 17.75 -9.44
N THR A 45 10.74 16.48 -9.25
CA THR A 45 11.69 15.39 -8.89
C THR A 45 12.80 15.22 -9.93
N TRP A 46 12.47 15.28 -11.22
CA TRP A 46 13.44 15.04 -12.30
C TRP A 46 14.17 16.31 -12.79
N GLY A 47 13.88 17.47 -12.20
CA GLY A 47 14.52 18.75 -12.53
C GLY A 47 14.17 19.31 -13.91
N ASP A 48 13.02 18.94 -14.48
CA ASP A 48 12.56 19.45 -15.78
C ASP A 48 11.70 20.71 -15.60
N SER A 49 12.37 21.86 -15.51
CA SER A 49 11.74 23.14 -15.21
C SER A 49 10.70 23.63 -16.24
N GLU A 50 10.60 23.04 -17.44
CA GLU A 50 9.63 23.47 -18.46
C GLU A 50 8.17 23.19 -18.04
N TYR A 51 7.97 22.13 -17.25
CA TYR A 51 6.65 21.63 -16.85
C TYR A 51 6.36 21.85 -15.35
N VAL A 52 7.22 22.61 -14.67
CA VAL A 52 7.02 22.99 -13.27
C VAL A 52 6.23 24.30 -13.22
N ASP A 53 5.02 24.27 -12.65
CA ASP A 53 4.23 25.46 -12.34
C ASP A 53 5.02 26.40 -11.38
N SER A 54 5.45 27.55 -11.88
CA SER A 54 6.26 28.52 -11.13
C SER A 54 5.48 29.29 -10.07
N ASP A 55 4.15 29.27 -10.15
CA ASP A 55 3.26 29.93 -9.19
C ASP A 55 2.85 28.99 -8.05
N SER A 56 3.20 27.70 -8.15
CA SER A 56 2.98 26.70 -7.11
C SER A 56 3.72 27.08 -5.82
N PRO A 57 3.07 27.04 -4.64
CA PRO A 57 3.77 27.07 -3.37
C PRO A 57 4.82 25.92 -3.30
N PRO A 58 5.94 26.11 -2.59
CA PRO A 58 6.97 25.08 -2.51
C PRO A 58 6.50 23.88 -1.68
N THR A 59 6.93 22.68 -2.08
CA THR A 59 6.90 21.46 -1.27
C THR A 59 8.08 21.44 -0.27
N PRO A 60 8.03 20.62 0.80
CA PRO A 60 9.17 20.48 1.72
C PRO A 60 10.38 19.81 1.08
N HIS A 61 10.16 18.96 0.06
CA HIS A 61 11.16 18.24 -0.71
C HIS A 61 10.87 18.38 -2.21
N GLU A 62 11.91 18.46 -3.04
CA GLU A 62 11.74 18.45 -4.50
C GLU A 62 11.31 17.08 -5.00
N GLU A 63 11.83 16.02 -4.38
CA GLU A 63 11.46 14.64 -4.67
C GLU A 63 10.18 14.26 -3.92
N TRP A 64 9.11 13.96 -4.68
CA TRP A 64 7.81 13.59 -4.09
C TRP A 64 7.89 12.37 -3.15
N SER A 65 8.82 11.44 -3.38
CA SER A 65 8.98 10.22 -2.58
C SER A 65 9.53 10.49 -1.17
N GLU A 66 10.19 11.65 -0.98
CA GLU A 66 10.70 12.08 0.32
C GLU A 66 9.63 12.78 1.18
N ILE A 67 8.45 13.09 0.62
CA ILE A 67 7.34 13.71 1.34
C ILE A 67 6.53 12.62 2.07
N SER A 68 7.17 11.92 2.99
CA SER A 68 6.69 10.64 3.54
C SER A 68 6.55 10.60 5.07
N ASP A 69 6.53 11.76 5.73
CA ASP A 69 6.51 11.86 7.21
C ASP A 69 5.19 11.37 7.86
N ILE A 70 4.19 10.99 7.08
CA ILE A 70 2.88 10.48 7.56
C ILE A 70 2.70 9.01 7.19
N CYS A 71 2.93 8.65 5.93
CA CYS A 71 2.81 7.27 5.49
C CYS A 71 3.74 7.00 4.30
N GLN A 72 4.41 5.85 4.35
CA GLN A 72 5.10 5.26 3.20
C GLN A 72 4.79 3.77 3.21
N THR A 73 4.14 3.29 2.17
CA THR A 73 3.85 1.85 2.01
C THR A 73 4.04 1.44 0.57
N TYR A 74 4.26 0.15 0.34
CA TYR A 74 4.48 -0.42 -0.98
C TYR A 74 3.86 -1.81 -1.05
N GLY A 75 3.05 -2.05 -2.08
CA GLY A 75 2.44 -3.37 -2.25
C GLY A 75 1.52 -3.46 -3.45
N ALA A 76 1.09 -4.69 -3.72
CA ALA A 76 0.05 -4.96 -4.72
C ALA A 76 -1.32 -4.57 -4.19
N TYR A 77 -2.22 -4.21 -5.11
CA TYR A 77 -3.61 -3.96 -4.75
C TYR A 77 -4.26 -5.21 -4.17
N SER A 78 -5.05 -5.03 -3.11
CA SER A 78 -5.67 -6.13 -2.36
C SER A 78 -6.74 -6.90 -3.14
N ASP A 79 -7.25 -6.34 -4.24
CA ASP A 79 -8.23 -6.98 -5.13
C ASP A 79 -7.57 -7.84 -6.24
N GLY A 80 -6.25 -7.93 -6.26
CA GLY A 80 -5.49 -8.68 -7.27
C GLY A 80 -5.31 -10.18 -6.97
N GLY A 81 -5.58 -10.62 -5.74
CA GLY A 81 -5.39 -12.00 -5.28
C GLY A 81 -3.93 -12.47 -5.24
N PHE A 82 -3.75 -13.77 -5.04
CA PHE A 82 -2.46 -14.44 -4.92
C PHE A 82 -2.30 -15.58 -5.94
N TYR A 83 -1.07 -15.73 -6.43
CA TYR A 83 -0.65 -16.77 -7.36
C TYR A 83 0.43 -17.61 -6.68
N ILE A 84 0.17 -18.91 -6.54
CA ILE A 84 1.01 -19.84 -5.80
C ILE A 84 1.58 -20.88 -6.74
N THR A 85 2.89 -21.01 -6.73
CA THR A 85 3.62 -21.98 -7.56
C THR A 85 4.49 -22.86 -6.67
N GLU A 86 4.40 -24.17 -6.82
CA GLU A 86 5.38 -25.08 -6.21
C GLU A 86 6.72 -24.93 -6.95
N ILE A 87 7.79 -24.66 -6.19
CA ILE A 87 9.11 -24.38 -6.74
C ILE A 87 10.13 -25.40 -6.28
N SER A 88 11.05 -25.74 -7.17
CA SER A 88 12.18 -26.63 -6.85
C SER A 88 13.36 -25.91 -6.19
N SER A 89 13.49 -24.60 -6.43
CA SER A 89 14.55 -23.72 -5.93
C SER A 89 14.04 -22.30 -5.71
N GLU A 90 14.59 -21.58 -4.73
CA GLU A 90 14.25 -20.18 -4.45
C GLU A 90 14.76 -19.22 -5.55
N ASP A 91 15.87 -19.59 -6.20
CA ASP A 91 16.49 -18.79 -7.26
C ASP A 91 15.81 -18.94 -8.64
N ASP A 92 14.86 -19.89 -8.76
CA ASP A 92 14.24 -20.21 -10.05
C ASP A 92 12.95 -19.41 -10.29
N TRP A 93 13.13 -18.17 -10.75
CA TRP A 93 12.04 -17.26 -11.11
C TRP A 93 11.32 -17.63 -12.41
N ASP A 94 11.90 -18.57 -13.16
CA ASP A 94 11.37 -19.11 -14.42
C ASP A 94 10.66 -20.46 -14.21
N ASP A 95 10.65 -21.00 -12.98
CA ASP A 95 9.89 -22.20 -12.62
C ASP A 95 8.38 -21.91 -12.71
N ILE A 96 7.84 -22.13 -13.91
CA ILE A 96 6.44 -21.96 -14.28
C ILE A 96 5.67 -23.25 -14.04
N GLY A 97 5.72 -23.75 -12.80
CA GLY A 97 4.89 -24.85 -12.35
C GLY A 97 3.39 -24.60 -12.55
N GLU A 98 2.56 -25.54 -12.10
CA GLU A 98 1.11 -25.29 -12.05
C GLU A 98 0.83 -24.16 -11.06
N GLU A 99 0.22 -23.09 -11.55
CA GLU A 99 -0.13 -21.90 -10.76
C GLU A 99 -1.51 -22.09 -10.13
N ILE A 100 -1.58 -21.94 -8.82
CA ILE A 100 -2.81 -21.96 -8.03
C ILE A 100 -3.21 -20.52 -7.72
N PHE A 101 -4.42 -20.12 -8.10
CA PHE A 101 -4.98 -18.85 -7.69
C PHE A 101 -5.72 -18.98 -6.35
N ALA A 102 -5.52 -18.02 -5.45
CA ALA A 102 -6.24 -17.92 -4.18
C ALA A 102 -6.49 -16.45 -3.81
N ASP A 103 -7.65 -16.15 -3.25
CA ASP A 103 -7.95 -14.80 -2.74
C ASP A 103 -7.27 -14.51 -1.40
N GLY A 104 -6.95 -15.56 -0.63
CA GLY A 104 -6.49 -15.45 0.76
C GLY A 104 -7.59 -14.99 1.72
N HIS A 105 -7.24 -14.81 2.98
CA HIS A 105 -8.16 -14.32 4.01
C HIS A 105 -7.61 -13.07 4.70
N LEU A 106 -8.42 -12.01 4.78
CA LEU A 106 -8.07 -10.78 5.48
C LEU A 106 -8.05 -11.04 7.01
N LEU A 107 -6.93 -10.73 7.66
CA LEU A 107 -6.80 -10.78 9.12
C LEU A 107 -7.26 -9.47 9.75
N TYR A 108 -6.72 -8.36 9.25
CA TYR A 108 -7.07 -7.01 9.67
C TYR A 108 -6.75 -6.01 8.56
N GLN A 109 -7.34 -4.83 8.67
CA GLN A 109 -7.07 -3.67 7.81
C GLN A 109 -6.68 -2.50 8.70
N ARG A 110 -5.52 -1.88 8.43
CA ARG A 110 -5.08 -0.63 9.06
C ARG A 110 -5.55 0.55 8.24
N VAL A 111 -5.91 1.66 8.90
CA VAL A 111 -6.17 2.92 8.21
C VAL A 111 -4.83 3.60 7.95
N GLY A 112 -4.29 3.43 6.75
CA GLY A 112 -2.99 3.97 6.36
C GLY A 112 -2.99 5.50 6.34
N VAL A 113 -4.02 6.11 5.74
CA VAL A 113 -4.20 7.57 5.72
C VAL A 113 -5.69 7.92 5.91
N PRO A 114 -6.08 8.51 7.06
CA PRO A 114 -7.47 8.93 7.34
C PRO A 114 -7.81 10.25 6.64
N PHE A 115 -7.82 10.23 5.31
CA PHE A 115 -7.91 11.42 4.46
C PHE A 115 -9.28 12.06 4.45
N MET A 116 -9.25 13.38 4.39
CA MET A 116 -10.39 14.22 4.07
C MET A 116 -10.10 15.01 2.80
N PHE A 117 -11.04 14.92 1.87
CA PHE A 117 -11.06 15.71 0.66
C PHE A 117 -10.97 17.21 0.96
N ALA A 118 -10.25 17.96 0.14
CA ALA A 118 -10.05 19.40 0.34
C ALA A 118 -11.39 20.18 0.33
N GLU A 119 -12.42 19.63 -0.33
CA GLU A 119 -13.75 20.20 -0.47
C GLU A 119 -14.59 20.13 0.82
N ILE A 120 -14.21 19.30 1.80
CA ILE A 120 -14.90 19.17 3.08
C ILE A 120 -14.23 19.94 4.22
N GLU A 121 -13.24 20.79 3.90
CA GLU A 121 -12.46 21.62 4.84
C GLU A 121 -13.37 22.39 5.82
N ASP A 122 -14.39 23.09 5.33
CA ASP A 122 -15.31 23.87 6.17
C ASP A 122 -16.07 23.00 7.19
N ALA A 123 -16.46 21.78 6.81
CA ALA A 123 -17.15 20.86 7.69
C ALA A 123 -16.20 20.26 8.73
N ALA A 124 -14.99 19.90 8.32
CA ALA A 124 -13.94 19.39 9.20
C ALA A 124 -13.49 20.45 10.22
N TYR A 125 -13.37 21.73 9.83
CA TYR A 125 -13.11 22.84 10.72
C TYR A 125 -14.20 23.04 11.77
N LEU A 126 -15.46 22.83 11.42
CA LEU A 126 -16.57 22.91 12.38
C LEU A 126 -16.55 21.77 13.39
N GLU A 127 -16.09 20.57 13.00
CA GLU A 127 -16.07 19.40 13.87
C GLU A 127 -14.85 19.36 14.80
N TRP A 128 -13.65 19.58 14.25
CA TRP A 128 -12.38 19.36 14.95
C TRP A 128 -11.60 20.65 15.20
N GLY A 129 -11.97 21.76 14.55
CA GLY A 129 -11.23 23.01 14.65
C GLY A 129 -10.07 23.10 13.64
N GLU A 130 -9.65 24.33 13.34
CA GLU A 130 -8.63 24.60 12.33
C GLU A 130 -7.24 24.08 12.71
N ASP A 131 -6.90 24.15 14.00
CA ASP A 131 -5.58 23.76 14.52
C ASP A 131 -5.35 22.23 14.49
N ASP A 132 -6.43 21.44 14.42
CA ASP A 132 -6.38 19.98 14.43
C ASP A 132 -6.39 19.36 13.01
N LEU A 133 -6.53 20.20 11.96
CA LEU A 133 -6.41 19.76 10.57
C LEU A 133 -5.01 19.98 10.03
N HIS A 134 -4.42 18.90 9.56
CA HIS A 134 -3.06 18.88 9.05
C HIS A 134 -3.06 18.76 7.52
N PRO A 135 -2.45 19.71 6.78
CA PRO A 135 -2.41 19.71 5.31
C PRO A 135 -1.46 18.64 4.78
N ILE A 136 -1.94 17.86 3.81
CA ILE A 136 -1.18 16.73 3.25
C ILE A 136 -1.19 16.68 1.73
N LEU A 137 -0.18 16.01 1.21
CA LEU A 137 -0.07 15.50 -0.16
C LEU A 137 0.04 13.99 -0.07
N ILE A 138 -0.74 13.27 -0.88
CA ILE A 138 -0.59 11.82 -1.09
C ILE A 138 -0.33 11.56 -2.58
N PHE A 139 0.65 10.72 -2.87
CA PHE A 139 1.11 10.39 -4.21
C PHE A 139 1.27 8.87 -4.38
N HIS A 140 0.82 8.34 -5.52
CA HIS A 140 0.89 6.93 -5.86
C HIS A 140 1.28 6.72 -7.33
N PRO A 141 2.55 6.40 -7.64
CA PRO A 141 2.92 5.93 -8.97
C PRO A 141 2.53 4.47 -9.14
N VAL A 142 1.75 4.18 -10.18
CA VAL A 142 1.35 2.81 -10.48
C VAL A 142 2.45 2.08 -11.22
N GLU A 143 2.79 0.94 -10.65
CA GLU A 143 3.70 -0.06 -11.19
C GLU A 143 2.93 -1.26 -11.71
N LYS A 144 3.54 -1.94 -12.68
CA LYS A 144 3.09 -3.25 -13.14
C LYS A 144 4.23 -4.25 -13.07
N GLY A 145 3.98 -5.42 -12.50
CA GLY A 145 4.96 -6.47 -12.43
C GLY A 145 4.71 -7.43 -11.27
N ARG A 146 5.78 -8.00 -10.76
CA ARG A 146 5.79 -8.70 -9.48
C ARG A 146 6.19 -7.67 -8.44
N LEU A 147 5.34 -7.40 -7.47
CA LEU A 147 5.59 -6.33 -6.49
C LEU A 147 6.25 -6.90 -5.24
N ASN A 148 5.65 -7.96 -4.71
CA ASN A 148 6.19 -8.74 -3.60
C ASN A 148 6.04 -10.23 -3.90
N ALA A 149 6.96 -11.03 -3.35
CA ALA A 149 6.85 -12.47 -3.30
C ALA A 149 7.28 -13.01 -1.93
N TRP A 150 6.76 -14.19 -1.58
CA TRP A 150 7.09 -14.90 -0.34
C TRP A 150 7.34 -16.36 -0.62
N ILE A 151 8.19 -16.99 0.17
CA ILE A 151 8.51 -18.41 0.05
C ILE A 151 8.25 -19.09 1.39
N PHE A 152 7.60 -20.26 1.35
CA PHE A 152 7.39 -21.09 2.53
C PHE A 152 7.50 -22.58 2.19
N GLU A 153 7.68 -23.40 3.22
CA GLU A 153 7.77 -24.86 3.10
C GLU A 153 6.65 -25.57 3.87
N THR A 154 6.20 -26.70 3.33
CA THR A 154 5.33 -27.67 4.01
C THR A 154 6.09 -28.97 4.28
N ASP A 155 5.57 -29.80 5.19
CA ASP A 155 6.12 -31.13 5.51
C ASP A 155 5.60 -32.23 4.56
N GLY A 156 5.34 -31.83 3.32
CA GLY A 156 4.87 -32.70 2.23
C GLY A 156 3.39 -32.52 1.89
N GLU A 157 2.65 -31.73 2.67
CA GLU A 157 1.27 -31.35 2.35
C GLU A 157 1.20 -30.49 1.08
N ASP A 158 0.10 -30.60 0.34
CA ASP A 158 -0.28 -29.64 -0.70
C ASP A 158 -0.51 -28.24 -0.11
N PHE A 159 -0.44 -27.22 -0.96
CA PHE A 159 -0.91 -25.89 -0.61
C PHE A 159 -2.38 -25.92 -0.16
N ASN A 160 -2.68 -25.27 0.96
CA ASN A 160 -4.03 -25.11 1.45
C ASN A 160 -4.42 -23.62 1.43
N PRO A 161 -5.36 -23.18 0.57
CA PRO A 161 -5.75 -21.78 0.49
C PRO A 161 -6.34 -21.24 1.79
N LEU A 162 -6.92 -22.09 2.65
CA LEU A 162 -7.46 -21.67 3.96
C LEU A 162 -6.37 -21.21 4.94
N LYS A 163 -5.10 -21.55 4.67
CA LYS A 163 -3.96 -21.16 5.50
C LYS A 163 -3.31 -19.86 5.04
N LEU A 164 -3.69 -19.33 3.88
CA LEU A 164 -3.16 -18.09 3.33
C LEU A 164 -3.95 -16.89 3.89
N VAL A 165 -3.25 -16.04 4.63
CA VAL A 165 -3.85 -14.92 5.36
C VAL A 165 -3.03 -13.67 5.10
N PHE A 166 -3.66 -12.50 5.05
CA PHE A 166 -2.98 -11.24 4.78
C PHE A 166 -3.62 -10.07 5.52
N SER A 167 -2.91 -8.93 5.59
CA SER A 167 -3.43 -7.66 6.06
C SER A 167 -3.29 -6.60 4.99
N THR A 168 -4.04 -5.52 5.13
CA THR A 168 -4.01 -4.40 4.18
C THR A 168 -3.77 -3.06 4.87
N ALA A 169 -3.14 -2.15 4.13
CA ALA A 169 -3.11 -0.72 4.45
C ALA A 169 -4.08 0.01 3.52
N ASP A 170 -5.09 0.64 4.09
CA ASP A 170 -6.09 1.38 3.32
C ASP A 170 -5.72 2.85 3.20
N THR A 171 -5.70 3.37 1.97
CA THR A 171 -5.40 4.76 1.67
C THR A 171 -6.41 5.30 0.65
N PRO A 172 -6.52 6.62 0.50
CA PRO A 172 -7.43 7.24 -0.47
C PRO A 172 -7.19 6.85 -1.92
N LEU A 173 -5.94 6.52 -2.26
CA LEU A 173 -5.54 6.22 -3.63
C LEU A 173 -5.57 4.72 -3.92
N ALA A 174 -5.34 3.87 -2.91
CA ALA A 174 -5.39 2.42 -3.04
C ALA A 174 -5.40 1.71 -1.67
N THR A 175 -5.96 0.50 -1.66
CA THR A 175 -5.79 -0.48 -0.59
C THR A 175 -4.73 -1.49 -1.02
N VAL A 176 -3.62 -1.59 -0.28
CA VAL A 176 -2.48 -2.46 -0.65
C VAL A 176 -2.27 -3.59 0.36
N ILE A 177 -1.80 -4.73 -0.11
CA ILE A 177 -1.37 -5.85 0.72
C ILE A 177 -0.10 -5.43 1.47
N GLU A 178 -0.13 -5.55 2.80
CA GLU A 178 0.97 -5.11 3.67
C GLU A 178 1.75 -6.31 4.23
N ASN A 179 1.04 -7.31 4.77
CA ASN A 179 1.66 -8.48 5.39
C ASN A 179 0.99 -9.78 4.92
N VAL A 180 1.78 -10.86 4.86
CA VAL A 180 1.31 -12.19 4.45
C VAL A 180 1.73 -13.24 5.46
N TRP A 181 0.78 -14.08 5.85
CA TRP A 181 1.00 -15.25 6.71
C TRP A 181 0.61 -16.52 5.97
N TYR A 182 1.34 -17.59 6.26
CA TYR A 182 0.90 -18.94 5.94
C TYR A 182 0.94 -19.81 7.19
N ASP A 183 -0.17 -20.47 7.50
CA ASP A 183 -0.30 -21.31 8.70
C ASP A 183 0.02 -20.54 9.99
N GLN A 184 -0.49 -19.30 10.07
CA GLN A 184 -0.26 -18.33 11.16
C GLN A 184 1.20 -17.91 11.36
N LYS A 185 2.10 -18.22 10.42
CA LYS A 185 3.48 -17.75 10.43
C LYS A 185 3.63 -16.58 9.47
N LEU A 186 4.11 -15.45 9.99
CA LEU A 186 4.45 -14.28 9.18
C LEU A 186 5.55 -14.67 8.20
N LEU A 187 5.37 -14.32 6.94
CA LEU A 187 6.34 -14.57 5.89
C LEU A 187 7.20 -13.33 5.66
N GLU A 188 8.50 -13.55 5.49
CA GLU A 188 9.43 -12.51 5.06
C GLU A 188 9.33 -12.36 3.54
N ALA A 189 9.17 -11.13 3.06
CA ALA A 189 9.19 -10.85 1.64
C ALA A 189 10.59 -11.15 1.08
N THR A 190 10.67 -11.74 -0.12
CA THR A 190 11.95 -12.10 -0.74
C THR A 190 12.77 -10.89 -1.22
N GLY A 191 12.24 -9.67 -1.07
CA GLY A 191 12.84 -8.43 -1.54
C GLY A 191 12.33 -7.98 -2.92
N ASP A 192 13.02 -7.00 -3.51
CA ASP A 192 12.61 -6.32 -4.73
C ASP A 192 12.29 -7.30 -5.87
N CYS A 193 11.06 -7.19 -6.35
CA CYS A 193 10.56 -7.95 -7.48
C CYS A 193 10.54 -7.07 -8.74
N ASP A 194 10.51 -7.69 -9.92
CA ASP A 194 10.59 -6.95 -11.19
C ASP A 194 9.30 -6.17 -11.47
N THR A 195 9.36 -4.85 -11.34
CA THR A 195 8.30 -3.93 -11.72
C THR A 195 8.69 -2.97 -12.84
N VAL A 196 7.67 -2.48 -13.55
CA VAL A 196 7.79 -1.42 -14.54
C VAL A 196 6.82 -0.31 -14.17
N GLY A 197 7.36 0.85 -13.84
CA GLY A 197 6.58 2.06 -13.57
C GLY A 197 5.86 2.65 -14.79
N GLY A 198 5.28 3.85 -14.59
CA GLY A 198 4.66 4.65 -15.63
C GLY A 198 3.32 4.10 -16.12
N LYS A 199 2.53 3.45 -15.24
CA LYS A 199 1.17 2.98 -15.58
C LYS A 199 0.07 3.96 -15.17
N GLY A 200 0.45 5.03 -14.48
CA GLY A 200 -0.41 6.09 -13.99
C GLY A 200 0.27 6.72 -12.78
N ASN A 201 -0.01 7.99 -12.54
CA ASN A 201 0.38 8.67 -11.31
C ASN A 201 -0.91 9.27 -10.75
N TYR A 202 -1.24 8.89 -9.52
CA TYR A 202 -2.40 9.42 -8.82
C TYR A 202 -1.92 10.30 -7.68
N VAL A 203 -2.54 11.46 -7.52
CA VAL A 203 -2.10 12.44 -6.53
C VAL A 203 -3.27 13.25 -6.01
N GLN A 204 -3.29 13.49 -4.70
CA GLN A 204 -4.31 14.31 -4.06
C GLN A 204 -3.71 15.19 -2.98
N VAL A 205 -4.27 16.39 -2.84
CA VAL A 205 -4.06 17.26 -1.68
C VAL A 205 -5.30 17.26 -0.81
N GLY A 206 -5.11 17.38 0.49
CA GLY A 206 -6.24 17.38 1.42
C GLY A 206 -5.80 17.61 2.86
N TRP A 207 -6.62 17.10 3.76
CA TRP A 207 -6.46 17.28 5.20
C TRP A 207 -6.54 15.94 5.90
N ILE A 208 -5.82 15.81 7.00
CA ILE A 208 -6.03 14.72 7.97
C ILE A 208 -6.28 15.32 9.35
N HIS A 209 -6.98 14.56 10.18
CA HIS A 209 -6.92 14.76 11.61
C HIS A 209 -5.77 13.91 12.15
N LYS A 210 -4.63 14.55 12.42
CA LYS A 210 -3.37 13.86 12.73
C LYS A 210 -3.51 12.79 13.84
N PRO A 211 -4.30 12.98 14.91
CA PRO A 211 -4.51 11.95 15.93
C PRO A 211 -5.16 10.64 15.44
N LEU A 212 -5.74 10.60 14.23
CA LEU A 212 -6.32 9.38 13.63
C LEU A 212 -5.32 8.62 12.74
N VAL A 213 -4.12 9.14 12.51
CA VAL A 213 -3.10 8.42 11.74
C VAL A 213 -2.63 7.25 12.57
N GLU A 214 -2.79 6.04 12.04
CA GLU A 214 -2.23 4.83 12.62
C GLU A 214 -0.81 4.66 12.07
N ASP A 215 0.20 4.77 12.94
CA ASP A 215 1.58 4.47 12.56
C ASP A 215 1.69 3.00 12.10
N TRP A 216 2.60 2.72 11.18
CA TRP A 216 2.96 1.34 10.91
C TRP A 216 3.71 0.76 12.11
N GLU A 217 3.26 -0.40 12.58
CA GLU A 217 3.91 -1.16 13.62
C GLU A 217 4.35 -2.51 13.05
N ASP A 218 5.49 -3.02 13.53
CA ASP A 218 5.97 -4.34 13.13
C ASP A 218 4.88 -5.38 13.46
N PRO A 219 4.33 -6.11 12.46
CA PRO A 219 3.27 -7.09 12.70
C PRO A 219 3.70 -8.21 13.67
N ALA A 220 5.00 -8.48 13.79
CA ALA A 220 5.52 -9.44 14.77
C ALA A 220 5.45 -8.92 16.22
N SER A 221 5.24 -7.62 16.40
CA SER A 221 5.09 -6.96 17.71
C SER A 221 3.63 -6.78 18.15
N LEU A 222 2.67 -6.95 17.22
CA LEU A 222 1.24 -6.81 17.48
C LEU A 222 0.66 -8.04 18.20
N ASP A 223 -0.27 -7.80 19.15
CA ASP A 223 -1.12 -8.87 19.70
C ASP A 223 -2.34 -9.05 18.80
N LEU A 224 -2.23 -9.99 17.85
CA LEU A 224 -3.29 -10.31 16.88
C LEU A 224 -4.18 -11.48 17.34
N SER A 225 -4.17 -11.81 18.64
CA SER A 225 -4.84 -13.02 19.14
C SER A 225 -6.36 -13.01 18.94
N ALA A 226 -7.00 -11.84 19.03
CA ALA A 226 -8.44 -11.70 18.83
C ALA A 226 -8.82 -11.89 17.36
N GLU A 227 -8.07 -11.26 16.45
CA GLU A 227 -8.22 -11.33 15.00
C GLU A 227 -8.04 -12.77 14.52
N TRP A 228 -7.00 -13.46 15.01
CA TRP A 228 -6.79 -14.88 14.73
C TRP A 228 -7.92 -15.74 15.27
N GLN A 229 -8.43 -15.47 16.48
CA GLN A 229 -9.54 -16.24 17.04
C GLN A 229 -10.82 -16.09 16.20
N GLU A 230 -11.14 -14.86 15.79
CA GLU A 230 -12.31 -14.58 14.94
C GLU A 230 -12.17 -15.25 13.57
N LEU A 231 -11.02 -15.07 12.92
CA LEU A 231 -10.76 -15.68 11.61
C LEU A 231 -10.81 -17.21 11.69
N ASN A 232 -10.18 -17.82 12.68
CA ASN A 232 -10.20 -19.28 12.83
C ASN A 232 -11.63 -19.80 13.06
N ALA A 233 -12.44 -19.12 13.87
CA ALA A 233 -13.84 -19.49 14.07
C ALA A 233 -14.66 -19.39 12.77
N TYR A 234 -14.40 -18.37 11.95
CA TYR A 234 -15.00 -18.25 10.62
C TYR A 234 -14.57 -19.39 9.70
N LEU A 235 -13.27 -19.68 9.59
CA LEU A 235 -12.74 -20.74 8.72
C LEU A 235 -13.21 -22.13 9.15
N GLU A 236 -13.34 -22.39 10.46
CA GLU A 236 -13.94 -23.62 10.99
C GLU A 236 -15.41 -23.78 10.57
N SER A 237 -16.15 -22.69 10.40
CA SER A 237 -17.55 -22.72 9.97
C SER A 237 -17.75 -23.05 8.48
N LEU A 238 -16.68 -22.99 7.68
CA LEU A 238 -16.68 -23.31 6.25
C LEU A 238 -16.44 -24.81 5.97
N ASN A 239 -16.00 -25.58 6.98
CA ASN A 239 -15.73 -27.02 6.90
C ASN A 239 -16.94 -27.86 7.32
#